data_AF-A0A845GHY3-F1
#
_entry.id   AF-A0A845GHY3-F1
#
_cell.length_a   1.000
_cell.length_b   1.000
_cell.length_c   1.000
_cell.angle_alpha   90.00
_cell.angle_beta   90.00
_cell.angle_gamma   90.00
#
_symmetry.space_group_name_H-M   'P 1'
#
loop_
_entity.id
_entity.type
_entity.pdbx_description
1 polymer ?
#
loop_
_entity_poly.entity_id
_entity_poly.type
_entity_poly.pdbx_seq_one_letter_code
_entity_poly.pdbx_strand_id
1 'polypeptide(L)'
;MADELKYHEQSEGWTHEYLPDGHCVCFQRPGEIGGGYVTVDFERRTFATGYARPRVNAATVEYKGKGWQDRIVRDALDHLERVMTS
;
A
#
# COMPACT_ATOMS: atom_id res chain seq x y z
N MET A 1 -2.96 -10.53 -10.31
CA MET A 1 -1.97 -9.70 -9.59
C MET A 1 -1.68 -8.40 -10.33
N ALA A 2 -0.98 -8.40 -11.48
CA ALA A 2 -0.67 -7.15 -12.19
C ALA A 2 -1.90 -6.39 -12.72
N ASP A 3 -2.98 -7.09 -13.07
CA ASP A 3 -4.17 -6.46 -13.68
C ASP A 3 -5.17 -5.89 -12.64
N GLU A 4 -5.18 -6.41 -11.41
CA GLU A 4 -6.01 -5.89 -10.30
C GLU A 4 -5.43 -4.59 -9.71
N LEU A 5 -4.11 -4.43 -9.71
CA LEU A 5 -3.45 -3.22 -9.22
C LEU A 5 -3.71 -2.00 -10.10
N LYS A 6 -3.92 -2.21 -11.41
CA LYS A 6 -4.26 -1.14 -12.37
C LYS A 6 -5.55 -0.40 -12.04
N TYR A 7 -6.48 -1.04 -11.34
CA TYR A 7 -7.76 -0.41 -10.98
C TYR A 7 -7.56 0.79 -10.04
N HIS A 8 -6.56 0.75 -9.17
CA HIS A 8 -6.23 1.85 -8.27
C HIS A 8 -5.45 2.99 -8.96
N GLU A 9 -4.64 2.68 -9.98
CA GLU A 9 -3.89 3.66 -10.77
C GLU A 9 -4.82 4.60 -11.58
N GLN A 10 -5.99 4.10 -11.98
CA GLN A 10 -6.87 4.80 -12.94
C GLN A 10 -7.76 5.88 -12.33
N SER A 11 -7.97 5.94 -11.01
CA SER A 11 -8.97 6.86 -10.45
C SER A 11 -8.42 8.22 -10.02
N GLU A 12 -7.13 8.34 -9.66
CA GLU A 12 -6.62 9.60 -9.09
C GLU A 12 -5.15 9.93 -9.42
N GLY A 13 -4.43 9.09 -10.17
CA GLY A 13 -3.00 9.30 -10.50
C GLY A 13 -2.02 8.68 -9.51
N TRP A 14 -2.50 7.74 -8.69
CA TRP A 14 -1.64 6.90 -7.84
C TRP A 14 -0.66 6.11 -8.69
N THR A 15 0.60 6.12 -8.28
CA THR A 15 1.65 5.28 -8.87
C THR A 15 2.05 4.20 -7.89
N HIS A 16 2.47 3.04 -8.40
CA HIS A 16 2.98 1.97 -7.56
C HIS A 16 4.25 1.36 -8.15
N GLU A 17 5.11 0.87 -7.27
CA GLU A 17 6.31 0.13 -7.66
C GLU A 17 6.57 -1.05 -6.73
N TYR A 18 7.13 -2.12 -7.30
CA TYR A 18 7.59 -3.26 -6.52
C TYR A 18 8.98 -2.96 -5.95
N LEU A 19 9.15 -3.13 -4.64
CA LEU A 19 10.47 -3.06 -4.02
C LEU A 19 11.34 -4.26 -4.46
N PRO A 20 12.69 -4.18 -4.33
CA PRO A 20 13.62 -5.22 -4.79
C PRO A 20 13.34 -6.63 -4.26
N ASP A 21 12.72 -6.73 -3.07
CA ASP A 21 12.33 -7.99 -2.44
C ASP A 21 11.15 -8.71 -3.14
N GLY A 22 10.49 -8.10 -4.13
CA GLY A 22 9.46 -8.71 -4.98
C GLY A 22 8.10 -8.97 -4.30
N HIS A 23 8.04 -8.94 -2.97
CA HIS A 23 6.82 -9.15 -2.18
C HIS A 23 6.24 -7.87 -1.59
N CYS A 24 6.94 -6.74 -1.73
CA CYS A 24 6.49 -5.45 -1.24
C CYS A 24 6.13 -4.53 -2.42
N VAL A 25 4.99 -3.85 -2.31
CA VAL A 25 4.57 -2.82 -3.26
C VAL A 25 4.45 -1.50 -2.52
N CYS A 26 5.16 -0.48 -3.01
CA CYS A 26 5.03 0.88 -2.54
C CYS A 26 4.02 1.62 -3.42
N PHE A 27 3.05 2.26 -2.80
CA PHE A 27 2.11 3.15 -3.43
C PHE A 27 2.47 4.59 -3.09
N GLN A 28 2.48 5.45 -4.09
CA GLN A 28 2.78 6.86 -3.98
C GLN A 28 1.54 7.68 -4.33
N ARG A 29 1.24 8.64 -3.46
CA ARG A 29 0.14 9.58 -3.66
C ARG A 29 0.46 10.57 -4.80
N PRO A 30 -0.52 10.83 -5.69
CA PRO A 30 -0.38 11.84 -6.74
C PRO A 30 -0.22 13.25 -6.17
N GLY A 31 0.62 14.07 -6.82
CA GLY A 31 0.71 15.51 -6.57
C GLY A 31 1.53 15.95 -5.35
N GLU A 32 2.05 15.02 -4.54
CA GLU A 32 2.90 15.34 -3.39
C GLU A 32 4.39 15.26 -3.77
N ILE A 33 5.04 16.43 -3.84
CA ILE A 33 6.50 16.52 -4.02
C ILE A 33 7.15 16.34 -2.64
N GLY A 34 7.63 15.13 -2.36
CA GLY A 34 8.41 14.80 -1.16
C GLY A 34 7.66 14.07 -0.04
N GLY A 35 6.43 13.60 -0.26
CA GLY A 35 5.63 12.96 0.79
C GLY A 35 4.55 12.02 0.24
N GLY A 36 4.05 11.13 1.10
CA GLY A 36 2.86 10.32 0.79
C GLY A 36 3.13 8.93 0.21
N TYR A 37 3.93 8.12 0.92
CA TYR A 37 4.16 6.71 0.57
C TYR A 37 3.45 5.78 1.55
N VAL A 38 2.93 4.67 1.03
CA VAL A 38 2.52 3.52 1.83
C VAL A 38 3.03 2.25 1.17
N THR A 39 3.68 1.39 1.95
CA THR A 39 4.21 0.12 1.46
C THR A 39 3.41 -1.03 2.02
N VAL A 40 2.97 -1.93 1.14
CA VAL A 40 2.27 -3.17 1.45
C VAL A 40 3.23 -4.34 1.29
N ASP A 41 3.43 -5.15 2.33
CA ASP A 41 4.13 -6.43 2.29
C ASP A 41 3.09 -7.55 2.12
N PHE A 42 3.00 -8.14 0.93
CA PHE A 42 2.05 -9.21 0.62
C PHE A 42 2.48 -10.57 1.22
N GLU A 43 3.76 -10.76 1.54
CA GLU A 43 4.22 -11.97 2.22
C GLU A 43 3.74 -11.97 3.68
N ARG A 44 3.96 -10.85 4.38
CA ARG A 44 3.58 -10.68 5.78
C ARG A 44 2.13 -10.26 5.97
N ARG A 45 1.49 -9.81 4.91
CA ARG A 45 0.13 -9.23 4.91
C ARG A 45 0.04 -8.05 5.87
N THR A 46 0.99 -7.14 5.78
CA THR A 46 1.04 -5.91 6.59
C THR A 46 1.28 -4.70 5.68
N PHE A 47 0.98 -3.51 6.16
CA PHE A 47 1.33 -2.26 5.49
C PHE A 47 1.88 -1.24 6.49
N ALA A 48 2.60 -0.23 5.99
CA ALA A 48 3.12 0.88 6.78
C ALA A 48 3.29 2.13 5.89
N THR A 49 3.19 3.32 6.48
CA THR A 49 3.59 4.55 5.79
C THR A 49 5.10 4.59 5.59
N GLY A 50 5.52 5.20 4.48
CA GLY A 50 6.91 5.33 4.06
C GLY A 50 7.32 4.39 2.93
N TYR A 51 8.48 4.73 2.36
CA TYR A 51 9.13 4.00 1.26
C TYR A 51 10.10 2.96 1.84
N ALA A 52 9.58 1.94 2.50
CA ALA A 52 10.38 0.87 3.08
C ALA A 52 9.52 -0.35 3.41
N ARG A 53 10.17 -1.52 3.51
CA ARG A 53 9.51 -2.73 3.99
C ARG A 53 8.90 -2.49 5.38
N PRO A 54 7.59 -2.73 5.58
CA PRO A 54 6.94 -2.63 6.87
C PRO A 54 7.67 -3.45 7.94
N ARG A 55 7.90 -2.85 9.11
CA ARG A 55 8.43 -3.58 10.27
C ARG A 55 7.43 -4.67 10.69
N VAL A 56 7.95 -5.72 11.32
CA VAL A 56 7.11 -6.76 11.94
C VAL A 56 6.18 -6.05 12.94
N ASN A 57 4.86 -6.32 12.84
CA ASN A 57 3.78 -5.68 13.60
C ASN A 57 3.37 -4.25 13.18
N ALA A 58 3.69 -3.79 11.96
CA ALA A 58 3.27 -2.46 11.49
C ALA A 58 1.75 -2.30 11.29
N ALA A 59 1.02 -3.40 11.05
CA ALA A 59 -0.44 -3.41 10.99
C ALA A 59 -0.99 -4.31 12.10
N THR A 60 -1.95 -3.78 12.86
CA THR A 60 -2.70 -4.51 13.91
C THR A 60 -3.81 -5.41 13.35
N VAL A 61 -4.07 -5.34 12.04
CA VAL A 61 -5.18 -6.02 11.35
C VAL A 61 -4.68 -7.28 10.65
N GLU A 62 -5.30 -8.42 10.93
CA GLU A 62 -5.00 -9.68 10.25
C GLU A 62 -5.79 -9.83 8.95
N TYR A 63 -5.09 -9.92 7.80
CA TYR A 63 -5.71 -10.14 6.50
C TYR A 63 -5.80 -11.64 6.15
N LYS A 64 -7.00 -12.21 6.23
CA LYS A 64 -7.29 -13.64 6.00
C LYS A 64 -8.47 -13.84 5.04
N GLY A 65 -8.57 -15.02 4.42
CA GLY A 65 -9.68 -15.41 3.54
C GLY A 65 -9.55 -14.91 2.09
N LYS A 66 -10.55 -15.17 1.24
CA LYS A 66 -10.56 -14.69 -0.15
C LYS A 66 -10.66 -13.16 -0.21
N GLY A 67 -10.03 -12.54 -1.22
CA GLY A 67 -10.06 -11.07 -1.40
C GLY A 67 -9.26 -10.27 -0.35
N TRP A 68 -8.36 -10.92 0.39
CA TRP A 68 -7.54 -10.23 1.39
C TRP A 68 -6.54 -9.24 0.77
N GLN A 69 -6.03 -9.53 -0.44
CA GLN A 69 -5.06 -8.69 -1.14
C GLN A 69 -5.64 -7.35 -1.56
N ASP A 70 -6.88 -7.33 -2.03
CA ASP A 70 -7.59 -6.10 -2.38
C ASP A 70 -7.90 -5.26 -1.13
N ARG A 71 -8.34 -5.92 -0.04
CA ARG A 71 -8.61 -5.23 1.24
C ARG A 71 -7.37 -4.59 1.86
N ILE A 72 -6.22 -5.27 1.87
CA ILE A 72 -4.99 -4.69 2.44
C ILE A 72 -4.51 -3.48 1.64
N VAL A 73 -4.68 -3.49 0.32
CA VAL A 73 -4.34 -2.32 -0.52
C VAL A 73 -5.27 -1.16 -0.22
N ARG A 74 -6.59 -1.37 -0.16
CA ARG A 74 -7.56 -0.32 0.21
C ARG A 74 -7.26 0.28 1.57
N ASP A 75 -7.11 -0.56 2.59
CA ASP A 75 -6.82 -0.11 3.95
C ASP A 75 -5.50 0.68 4.02
N ALA A 76 -4.49 0.29 3.24
CA ALA A 76 -3.21 0.99 3.16
C ALA A 76 -3.36 2.40 2.55
N LEU A 77 -4.10 2.53 1.45
CA LEU A 77 -4.39 3.81 0.80
C LEU A 77 -5.23 4.71 1.72
N ASP A 78 -6.33 4.20 2.27
CA ASP A 78 -7.19 4.90 3.25
C ASP A 78 -6.37 5.39 4.46
N HIS A 79 -5.46 4.55 4.97
CA HIS A 79 -4.60 4.92 6.08
C HIS A 79 -3.66 6.07 5.72
N LEU A 80 -3.04 6.02 4.55
CA LEU A 80 -2.17 7.08 4.08
C LEU A 80 -2.93 8.40 3.94
N GLU A 81 -4.11 8.39 3.34
CA GLU A 81 -4.95 9.57 3.20
C GLU A 81 -5.31 10.18 4.57
N ARG A 82 -5.65 9.34 5.56
CA ARG A 82 -5.93 9.80 6.93
C ARG A 82 -4.72 10.44 7.59
N VAL A 83 -3.55 9.82 7.49
CA VAL A 83 -2.30 10.36 8.06
C VAL A 83 -1.95 11.70 7.43
N MET A 84 -2.19 11.86 6.13
CA MET A 84 -1.86 13.11 5.42
C MET A 84 -2.90 14.22 5.58
N THR A 85 -4.14 13.89 5.95
CA THR A 85 -5.21 14.87 6.18
C THR A 85 -5.26 15.33 7.65
N SER A 86 -4.44 14.75 8.52
CA SER A 86 -4.35 15.06 9.96
C SER A 86 -3.40 16.22 10.28
#